data_AF-A0A3R8DEY5-F1
#
_entry.id   AF-A0A3R8DEY5-F1
#
_cell.length_a   1.000
_cell.length_b   1.000
_cell.length_c   1.000
_cell.angle_alpha   90.00
_cell.angle_beta   90.00
_cell.angle_gamma   90.00
#
_symmetry.space_group_name_H-M   'P 1'
#
loop_
_entity.id
_entity.type
_entity.pdbx_description
1 polymer ?
#
loop_
_entity_poly.entity_id
_entity_poly.type
_entity_poly.pdbx_seq_one_letter_code
_entity_poly.pdbx_strand_id
1 'polypeptide(L)'
;MVARWGLRLGWFLFSRINADNGIDSRFTELRTDPLRFLSLWSVQSMWVLITTLPLVLLHGASLATSSPAAAEWTLTDFVGLALWVFGFIVEITADAQKREFRRDSSNHDKFIATGLWRFSRHPNYFGEIMLWVGMAVLCVPHLATFAHKLLGCLSPLFVTFLLTRVSGIPLLEQSADNKWATHPAYQTYKATTNVLVPWFPKAAK
;
A
#
# COMPACT_ATOMS: atom_id res chain seq x y z
N MET A 1 -8.57 -12.64 -3.43
CA MET A 1 -8.14 -11.26 -3.76
C MET A 1 -6.86 -10.88 -3.02
N VAL A 2 -6.81 -11.01 -1.68
CA VAL A 2 -5.60 -10.75 -0.87
C VAL A 2 -4.40 -11.59 -1.30
N ALA A 3 -4.58 -12.88 -1.60
CA ALA A 3 -3.49 -13.72 -2.13
C ALA A 3 -2.92 -13.20 -3.46
N ARG A 4 -3.76 -12.69 -4.37
CA ARG A 4 -3.30 -12.09 -5.63
C ARG A 4 -2.48 -10.83 -5.38
N TRP A 5 -2.93 -9.98 -4.46
CA TRP A 5 -2.17 -8.79 -4.04
C TRP A 5 -0.82 -9.18 -3.42
N GLY A 6 -0.82 -10.12 -2.47
CA GLY A 6 0.38 -10.59 -1.78
C GLY A 6 1.39 -11.26 -2.72
N LEU A 7 0.93 -12.15 -3.61
CA LEU A 7 1.78 -12.79 -4.61
C LEU A 7 2.42 -11.78 -5.56
N ARG A 8 1.66 -10.76 -6.01
CA ARG A 8 2.19 -9.71 -6.89
C ARG A 8 3.24 -8.86 -6.18
N LEU A 9 2.97 -8.42 -4.96
CA LEU A 9 3.93 -7.63 -4.18
C LEU A 9 5.18 -8.45 -3.83
N GLY A 10 4.99 -9.70 -3.38
CA GLY A 10 6.08 -10.62 -3.09
C GLY A 10 6.94 -10.92 -4.31
N TRP A 11 6.32 -11.18 -5.47
CA TRP A 11 7.04 -11.38 -6.73
C TRP A 11 7.82 -10.14 -7.16
N PHE A 12 7.23 -8.96 -7.04
CA PHE A 12 7.92 -7.70 -7.32
C PHE A 12 9.17 -7.53 -6.44
N LEU A 13 9.05 -7.75 -5.12
CA LEU A 13 10.18 -7.64 -4.19
C LEU A 13 11.26 -8.69 -4.48
N PHE A 14 10.84 -9.93 -4.76
CA PHE A 14 11.75 -11.03 -5.11
C PHE A 14 12.53 -10.72 -6.40
N SER A 15 11.83 -10.34 -7.46
CA SER A 15 12.46 -10.01 -8.75
C SER A 15 13.45 -8.85 -8.65
N ARG A 16 13.15 -7.83 -7.84
CA ARG A 16 14.06 -6.71 -7.58
C ARG A 16 15.31 -7.17 -6.84
N ILE A 17 15.17 -7.93 -5.76
CA ILE A 17 16.33 -8.42 -4.99
C ILE A 17 17.21 -9.31 -5.86
N ASN A 18 16.62 -10.13 -6.72
CA ASN A 18 17.37 -10.97 -7.65
C ASN A 18 18.15 -10.14 -8.69
N ALA A 19 17.62 -8.99 -9.11
CA ALA A 19 18.33 -8.04 -9.96
C ALA A 19 19.48 -7.34 -9.23
N ASP A 20 19.37 -7.13 -7.91
CA ASP A 20 20.40 -6.55 -7.05
C ASP A 20 21.40 -7.61 -6.52
N ASN A 21 21.72 -8.65 -7.32
CA ASN A 21 22.61 -9.76 -6.95
C ASN A 21 22.24 -10.49 -5.65
N GLY A 22 20.96 -10.46 -5.25
CA GLY A 22 20.48 -11.09 -4.02
C GLY A 22 20.80 -10.31 -2.74
N ILE A 23 21.38 -9.11 -2.84
CA ILE A 23 21.79 -8.30 -1.69
C ILE A 23 20.90 -7.07 -1.56
N ASP A 24 20.10 -7.04 -0.48
CA ASP A 24 19.39 -5.82 -0.07
C ASP A 24 20.26 -5.06 0.94
N SER A 25 20.91 -4.00 0.47
CA SER A 25 21.86 -3.20 1.27
C SER A 25 21.26 -2.66 2.58
N ARG A 26 19.94 -2.50 2.65
CA ARG A 26 19.23 -2.04 3.85
C ARG A 26 19.28 -3.04 5.01
N PHE A 27 19.53 -4.33 4.72
CA PHE A 27 19.62 -5.37 5.74
C PHE A 27 21.05 -5.80 6.07
N THR A 28 22.06 -5.28 5.37
CA THR A 28 23.47 -5.70 5.54
C THR A 28 23.94 -5.52 6.97
N GLU A 29 23.68 -4.35 7.57
CA GLU A 29 24.05 -4.07 8.96
C GLU A 29 23.13 -4.77 9.96
N LEU A 30 21.85 -4.92 9.63
CA LEU A 30 20.81 -5.46 10.52
C LEU A 30 20.94 -6.97 10.77
N ARG A 31 21.59 -7.71 9.86
CA ARG A 31 21.82 -9.16 9.96
C ARG A 31 22.89 -9.54 10.99
N THR A 32 23.69 -8.59 11.44
CA THR A 32 24.81 -8.84 12.37
C THR A 32 24.37 -9.05 13.82
N ASP A 33 23.18 -8.58 14.19
CA ASP A 33 22.59 -8.73 15.52
C ASP A 33 21.31 -9.58 15.42
N PRO A 34 21.31 -10.82 15.92
CA PRO A 34 20.16 -11.72 15.84
C PRO A 34 18.89 -11.17 16.48
N LEU A 35 18.99 -10.40 17.56
CA LEU A 35 17.83 -9.84 18.25
C LEU A 35 17.22 -8.67 17.47
N ARG A 36 18.06 -7.81 16.89
CA ARG A 36 17.60 -6.76 15.97
C ARG A 36 17.02 -7.36 14.70
N PHE A 37 17.61 -8.42 14.18
CA PHE A 37 17.09 -9.10 13.00
C PHE A 37 15.72 -9.72 13.30
N LEU A 38 15.57 -10.43 14.43
CA LEU A 38 14.30 -11.01 14.87
C LEU A 38 13.23 -9.94 15.09
N SER A 39 13.56 -8.81 15.70
CA SER A 39 12.58 -7.75 15.97
C SER A 39 11.98 -7.17 14.70
N LEU A 40 12.76 -7.03 13.62
CA LEU A 40 12.26 -6.61 12.31
C LEU A 40 11.21 -7.59 11.78
N TRP A 41 11.46 -8.90 11.86
CA TRP A 41 10.50 -9.92 11.44
C TRP A 41 9.23 -9.92 12.28
N SER A 42 9.36 -9.71 13.59
CA SER A 42 8.22 -9.58 14.50
C SER A 42 7.36 -8.37 14.15
N VAL A 43 7.98 -7.21 13.85
CA VAL A 43 7.27 -6.00 13.42
C VAL A 43 6.57 -6.21 12.08
N GLN A 44 7.22 -6.86 11.11
CA GLN A 44 6.61 -7.20 9.82
C GLN A 44 5.44 -8.17 9.98
N SER A 45 5.57 -9.17 10.87
CA SER A 45 4.50 -10.13 11.16
C SER A 45 3.29 -9.44 11.79
N MET A 46 3.54 -8.55 12.76
CA MET A 46 2.50 -7.72 13.38
C MET A 46 1.81 -6.82 12.34
N TRP A 47 2.58 -6.22 11.42
CA TRP A 47 2.02 -5.41 10.34
C TRP A 47 1.03 -6.23 9.50
N VAL A 48 1.45 -7.40 9.01
CA VAL A 48 0.59 -8.27 8.19
C VAL A 48 -0.65 -8.70 8.96
N LEU A 49 -0.51 -9.03 10.25
CA LEU A 49 -1.62 -9.42 11.11
C LEU A 49 -2.66 -8.29 11.24
N ILE A 50 -2.25 -7.07 11.58
CA ILE A 50 -3.17 -5.93 11.75
C ILE A 50 -3.83 -5.59 10.41
N THR A 51 -3.07 -5.64 9.32
CA THR A 51 -3.57 -5.33 7.98
C THR A 51 -4.62 -6.36 7.52
N THR A 52 -4.42 -7.64 7.84
CA THR A 52 -5.35 -8.73 7.47
C THR A 52 -6.44 -8.99 8.50
N LEU A 53 -6.48 -8.21 9.59
CA LEU A 53 -7.36 -8.44 10.74
C LEU A 53 -8.85 -8.62 10.39
N PRO A 54 -9.50 -7.81 9.52
CA PRO A 54 -10.90 -8.03 9.14
C PRO A 54 -11.13 -9.42 8.55
N LEU A 55 -10.19 -9.90 7.75
CA LEU A 55 -10.26 -11.19 7.07
C LEU A 55 -10.07 -12.35 8.06
N VAL A 56 -9.13 -12.21 8.99
CA VAL A 56 -8.87 -13.22 10.02
C VAL A 56 -10.07 -13.36 10.94
N LEU A 57 -10.66 -12.24 11.38
CA LEU A 57 -11.85 -12.23 12.23
C LEU A 57 -13.06 -12.87 11.53
N LEU A 58 -13.27 -12.55 10.25
CA LEU A 58 -14.38 -13.12 9.47
C LEU A 58 -14.25 -14.63 9.30
N HIS A 59 -13.07 -15.12 8.90
CA HIS A 59 -12.84 -16.57 8.76
C HIS A 59 -12.89 -17.30 10.09
N GLY A 60 -12.34 -16.72 11.17
CA GLY A 60 -12.40 -17.30 12.51
C GLY A 60 -13.85 -17.51 12.98
N ALA A 61 -14.72 -16.54 12.75
CA ALA A 61 -16.15 -16.64 13.07
C ALA A 61 -16.86 -17.72 12.23
N SER A 62 -16.52 -17.85 10.94
CA SER A 62 -17.09 -18.87 10.06
C SER A 62 -16.70 -20.30 10.48
N LEU A 63 -15.44 -20.52 10.89
CA LEU A 63 -14.98 -21.82 11.38
C LEU A 63 -15.66 -22.22 12.70
N ALA A 64 -15.90 -21.26 13.59
CA ALA A 64 -16.52 -21.50 14.90
C ALA A 64 -18.00 -21.89 14.83
N THR A 65 -18.69 -21.54 13.75
CA THR A 65 -20.15 -21.73 13.63
C THR A 65 -20.55 -22.98 12.85
N SER A 66 -19.59 -23.71 12.24
CA SER A 66 -19.77 -24.97 11.48
C SER A 66 -20.93 -25.00 10.48
N SER A 67 -21.48 -23.84 10.14
CA SER A 67 -22.48 -23.64 9.10
C SER A 67 -21.82 -22.84 8.00
N PRO A 68 -21.81 -23.32 6.75
CA PRO A 68 -21.64 -22.43 5.63
C PRO A 68 -22.86 -21.52 5.66
N ALA A 69 -22.75 -20.38 6.35
CA ALA A 69 -23.74 -19.33 6.18
C ALA A 69 -23.73 -19.06 4.66
N ALA A 70 -24.80 -19.43 3.98
CA ALA A 70 -25.09 -18.93 2.64
C ALA A 70 -25.35 -17.44 2.82
N ALA A 71 -24.27 -16.67 3.00
CA ALA A 71 -24.33 -15.25 3.19
C ALA A 71 -24.76 -14.69 1.84
N GLU A 72 -26.03 -14.29 1.77
CA GLU A 72 -26.52 -13.52 0.65
C GLU A 72 -25.65 -12.26 0.53
N TRP A 73 -25.13 -12.02 -0.67
CA TRP A 73 -24.30 -10.85 -0.92
C TRP A 73 -25.14 -9.59 -0.71
N THR A 74 -24.69 -8.77 0.23
CA THR A 74 -25.28 -7.48 0.55
C THR A 74 -24.73 -6.40 -0.38
N LEU A 75 -25.42 -5.25 -0.45
CA LEU A 75 -24.91 -4.07 -1.18
C LEU A 75 -23.51 -3.66 -0.66
N THR A 76 -23.26 -3.79 0.64
CA THR A 76 -21.95 -3.50 1.24
C THR A 76 -20.84 -4.40 0.72
N ASP A 77 -21.14 -5.65 0.38
CA ASP A 77 -20.16 -6.58 -0.19
C ASP A 77 -19.73 -6.14 -1.60
N PHE A 78 -20.70 -5.72 -2.42
CA PHE A 78 -20.41 -5.19 -3.75
C PHE A 78 -19.62 -3.88 -3.68
N VAL A 79 -19.94 -2.98 -2.74
CA VAL A 79 -19.17 -1.74 -2.52
C VAL A 79 -17.75 -2.06 -2.07
N GLY A 80 -17.57 -2.96 -1.09
CA GLY A 80 -16.26 -3.36 -0.60
C GLY A 80 -15.41 -4.02 -1.70
N LEU A 81 -16.01 -4.90 -2.51
CA LEU A 81 -15.35 -5.51 -3.65
C LEU A 81 -14.96 -4.48 -4.72
N ALA A 82 -15.85 -3.54 -5.04
CA ALA A 82 -15.59 -2.48 -6.01
C ALA A 82 -14.43 -1.59 -5.55
N LEU A 83 -14.42 -1.18 -4.28
CA LEU A 83 -13.32 -0.42 -3.68
C LEU A 83 -12.00 -1.20 -3.72
N TRP A 84 -12.04 -2.50 -3.44
CA TRP A 84 -10.86 -3.37 -3.52
C TRP A 84 -10.29 -3.44 -4.94
N VAL A 85 -11.15 -3.71 -5.92
CA VAL A 85 -10.75 -3.79 -7.34
C VAL A 85 -10.22 -2.45 -7.83
N PHE A 86 -10.89 -1.35 -7.48
CA PHE A 86 -10.45 0.00 -7.82
C PHE A 86 -9.06 0.30 -7.24
N GLY A 87 -8.87 0.09 -5.94
CA GLY A 87 -7.58 0.30 -5.28
C GLY A 87 -6.46 -0.54 -5.90
N PHE A 88 -6.75 -1.82 -6.19
CA PHE A 88 -5.82 -2.73 -6.84
C PHE A 88 -5.41 -2.29 -8.25
N ILE A 89 -6.36 -1.82 -9.07
CA ILE A 89 -6.09 -1.31 -10.42
C ILE A 89 -5.23 -0.05 -10.34
N VAL A 90 -5.56 0.88 -9.45
CA VAL A 90 -4.78 2.11 -9.25
C VAL A 90 -3.35 1.79 -8.84
N GLU A 91 -3.16 0.90 -7.87
CA GLU A 91 -1.85 0.49 -7.38
C GLU A 91 -1.00 -0.13 -8.48
N ILE A 92 -1.53 -1.14 -9.19
CA ILE A 92 -0.81 -1.83 -10.27
C ILE A 92 -0.46 -0.87 -11.41
N THR A 93 -1.38 0.01 -11.78
CA THR A 93 -1.16 0.98 -12.85
C THR A 93 -0.06 1.96 -12.47
N ALA A 94 -0.09 2.49 -11.23
CA ALA A 94 0.91 3.41 -10.72
C ALA A 94 2.31 2.75 -10.68
N ASP A 95 2.40 1.52 -10.18
CA ASP A 95 3.65 0.76 -10.12
C ASP A 95 4.19 0.42 -11.51
N ALA A 96 3.30 0.06 -12.45
CA ALA A 96 3.67 -0.21 -13.84
C ALA A 96 4.23 1.04 -14.53
N GLN A 97 3.56 2.19 -14.38
CA GLN A 97 4.04 3.47 -14.90
C GLN A 97 5.42 3.83 -14.31
N LYS A 98 5.60 3.67 -13.00
CA LYS A 98 6.87 3.97 -12.33
C LYS A 98 8.00 3.02 -12.77
N ARG A 99 7.68 1.75 -12.97
CA ARG A 99 8.63 0.74 -13.46
C ARG A 99 9.06 1.04 -14.89
N GLU A 100 8.12 1.34 -15.78
CA GLU A 100 8.44 1.68 -17.17
C GLU A 100 9.30 2.94 -17.25
N PHE A 101 8.94 3.98 -16.49
CA PHE A 101 9.72 5.22 -16.42
C PHE A 101 11.18 4.98 -16.01
N ARG A 102 11.43 4.10 -15.03
CA ARG A 102 12.78 3.77 -14.57
C ARG A 102 13.56 2.83 -15.50
N ARG A 103 12.89 2.11 -16.40
CA ARG A 103 13.55 1.20 -17.34
C ARG A 103 14.32 1.97 -18.41
N ASP A 104 13.86 3.16 -18.75
CA ASP A 104 14.55 4.07 -19.65
C ASP A 104 15.71 4.77 -18.93
N SER A 105 16.93 4.50 -19.38
CA SER A 105 18.18 5.04 -18.82
C SER A 105 18.26 6.57 -18.91
N SER A 106 17.53 7.19 -19.83
CA SER A 106 17.44 8.65 -19.95
C SER A 106 16.72 9.31 -18.78
N ASN A 107 16.07 8.52 -17.91
CA ASN A 107 15.32 8.98 -16.74
C ASN A 107 16.02 8.74 -15.40
N HIS A 108 17.28 8.28 -15.38
CA HIS A 108 18.01 7.91 -14.16
C HIS A 108 17.98 8.99 -13.05
N ASP A 109 18.02 10.27 -13.44
CA ASP A 109 17.98 11.42 -12.53
C ASP A 109 16.73 12.29 -12.66
N LYS A 110 15.69 11.76 -13.28
CA LYS A 110 14.39 12.42 -13.43
C LYS A 110 13.36 11.83 -12.47
N PHE A 111 12.29 12.57 -12.25
CA PHE A 111 11.12 12.13 -11.50
C PHE A 111 9.93 11.92 -12.45
N ILE A 112 9.08 10.96 -12.14
CA ILE A 112 7.85 10.71 -12.90
C ILE A 112 6.77 11.73 -12.53
N ALA A 113 6.19 12.36 -13.54
CA ALA A 113 5.10 13.34 -13.39
C ALA A 113 3.97 13.13 -14.44
N THR A 114 3.91 11.93 -15.01
CA THR A 114 2.95 11.55 -16.06
C THR A 114 2.03 10.41 -15.61
N GLY A 115 0.93 10.19 -16.32
CA GLY A 115 -0.05 9.17 -15.96
C GLY A 115 -0.73 9.49 -14.62
N LEU A 116 -0.84 8.50 -13.72
CA LEU A 116 -1.42 8.69 -12.39
C LEU A 116 -0.57 9.62 -11.52
N TRP A 117 0.74 9.65 -11.76
CA TRP A 117 1.69 10.48 -11.03
C TRP A 117 1.47 11.98 -11.29
N ARG A 118 0.76 12.36 -12.36
CA ARG A 118 0.33 13.74 -12.58
C ARG A 118 -0.74 14.19 -11.58
N PHE A 119 -1.57 13.28 -11.08
CA PHE A 119 -2.73 13.61 -10.22
C PHE A 119 -2.43 13.43 -8.73
N SER A 120 -1.50 12.54 -8.40
CA SER A 120 -1.02 12.29 -7.05
C SER A 120 0.46 11.97 -7.09
N ARG A 121 1.21 12.43 -6.08
CA ARG A 121 2.63 12.11 -5.93
C ARG A 121 2.86 10.70 -5.41
N HIS A 122 1.83 10.07 -4.82
CA HIS A 122 1.87 8.71 -4.30
C HIS A 122 0.57 7.94 -4.64
N PRO A 123 0.26 7.77 -5.94
CA PRO A 123 -1.00 7.15 -6.37
C PRO A 123 -1.06 5.66 -6.02
N ASN A 124 0.09 4.98 -5.97
CA ASN A 124 0.19 3.59 -5.54
C ASN A 124 -0.24 3.41 -4.08
N TYR A 125 0.17 4.30 -3.17
CA TYR A 125 -0.26 4.26 -1.77
C TYR A 125 -1.73 4.60 -1.60
N PHE A 126 -2.30 5.48 -2.43
CA PHE A 126 -3.74 5.68 -2.44
C PHE A 126 -4.48 4.40 -2.84
N GLY A 127 -4.01 3.70 -3.89
CA GLY A 127 -4.55 2.40 -4.28
C GLY A 127 -4.50 1.37 -3.16
N GLU A 128 -3.35 1.29 -2.46
CA GLU A 128 -3.17 0.41 -1.31
C GLU A 128 -4.11 0.76 -0.14
N ILE A 129 -4.31 2.03 0.17
CA ILE A 129 -5.27 2.41 1.22
C ILE A 129 -6.70 2.04 0.80
N MET A 130 -7.09 2.31 -0.45
CA MET A 130 -8.43 2.02 -0.95
C MET A 130 -8.76 0.53 -0.95
N LEU A 131 -7.78 -0.34 -1.25
CA LEU A 131 -8.04 -1.77 -1.20
C LEU A 131 -8.23 -2.29 0.24
N TRP A 132 -7.50 -1.75 1.22
CA TRP A 132 -7.70 -2.14 2.62
C TRP A 132 -8.99 -1.54 3.21
N VAL A 133 -9.40 -0.35 2.77
CA VAL A 133 -10.75 0.18 3.05
C VAL A 133 -11.81 -0.74 2.45
N GLY A 134 -11.65 -1.17 1.20
CA GLY A 134 -12.56 -2.14 0.55
C GLY A 134 -12.64 -3.46 1.31
N MET A 135 -11.51 -3.98 1.81
CA MET A 135 -11.49 -5.17 2.68
C MET A 135 -12.27 -4.96 3.97
N ALA A 136 -12.11 -3.82 4.63
CA ALA A 136 -12.86 -3.53 5.86
C ALA A 136 -14.37 -3.42 5.58
N VAL A 137 -14.77 -2.72 4.51
CA VAL A 137 -16.18 -2.61 4.09
C VAL A 137 -16.79 -3.96 3.77
N LEU A 138 -16.01 -4.87 3.19
CA LEU A 138 -16.45 -6.23 2.86
C LEU A 138 -16.53 -7.15 4.09
N CYS A 139 -15.64 -7.02 5.07
CA CYS A 139 -15.60 -7.96 6.21
C CYS A 139 -16.36 -7.48 7.45
N VAL A 140 -16.24 -6.19 7.81
CA VAL A 140 -16.75 -5.65 9.08
C VAL A 140 -18.26 -5.81 9.27
N PRO A 141 -19.13 -5.59 8.26
CA PRO A 141 -20.58 -5.75 8.44
C PRO A 141 -20.99 -7.14 8.94
N HIS A 142 -20.25 -8.18 8.52
CA HIS A 142 -20.50 -9.59 8.83
C HIS A 142 -19.90 -10.07 10.16
N LEU A 143 -19.16 -9.21 10.87
CA LEU A 143 -18.61 -9.58 12.18
C LEU A 143 -19.69 -9.55 13.26
N ALA A 144 -19.77 -10.61 14.07
CA ALA A 144 -20.87 -10.83 15.01
C ALA A 144 -20.93 -9.82 16.17
N THR A 145 -19.78 -9.36 16.67
CA THR A 145 -19.73 -8.48 17.85
C THR A 145 -19.24 -7.09 17.49
N PHE A 146 -19.71 -6.08 18.23
CA PHE A 146 -19.25 -4.70 18.06
C PHE A 146 -17.72 -4.57 18.27
N ALA A 147 -17.16 -5.33 19.22
CA ALA A 147 -15.71 -5.37 19.44
C ALA A 147 -14.95 -5.85 18.20
N HIS A 148 -15.40 -6.92 17.55
CA HIS A 148 -14.78 -7.40 16.30
C HIS A 148 -14.92 -6.38 15.17
N LYS A 149 -16.04 -5.67 15.08
CA LYS A 149 -16.23 -4.58 14.11
C LYS A 149 -15.20 -3.47 14.29
N LEU A 150 -14.98 -3.02 15.52
CA LEU A 150 -13.94 -2.03 15.84
C LEU A 150 -12.54 -2.53 15.49
N LEU A 151 -12.22 -3.78 15.83
CA LEU A 151 -10.94 -4.39 15.49
C LEU A 151 -10.73 -4.47 13.98
N GLY A 152 -11.74 -4.86 13.20
CA GLY A 152 -11.65 -4.85 11.74
C GLY A 152 -11.35 -3.46 11.17
N CYS A 153 -11.94 -2.40 11.73
CA CYS A 153 -11.64 -1.03 11.30
C CYS A 153 -10.17 -0.59 11.56
N LEU A 154 -9.42 -1.28 12.41
CA LEU A 154 -8.00 -0.96 12.64
C LEU A 154 -7.14 -1.17 11.40
N SER A 155 -7.48 -2.11 10.52
CA SER A 155 -6.69 -2.41 9.32
C SER A 155 -6.47 -1.18 8.42
N PRO A 156 -7.51 -0.55 7.84
CA PRO A 156 -7.31 0.60 6.95
C PRO A 156 -6.72 1.82 7.68
N LEU A 157 -7.04 2.01 8.97
CA LEU A 157 -6.47 3.08 9.79
C LEU A 157 -4.96 2.90 9.99
N PHE A 158 -4.55 1.67 10.29
CA PHE A 158 -3.15 1.31 10.48
C PHE A 158 -2.35 1.45 9.20
N VAL A 159 -2.83 0.92 8.07
CA VAL A 159 -2.16 1.08 6.77
C VAL A 159 -2.04 2.55 6.39
N THR A 160 -3.12 3.32 6.56
CA THR A 160 -3.10 4.77 6.28
C THR A 160 -2.07 5.48 7.14
N PHE A 161 -2.06 5.24 8.45
CA PHE A 161 -1.10 5.83 9.36
C PHE A 161 0.33 5.47 8.99
N LEU A 162 0.60 4.19 8.72
CA LEU A 162 1.92 3.72 8.34
C LEU A 162 2.41 4.34 7.04
N LEU A 163 1.59 4.42 5.99
CA LEU A 163 2.01 4.96 4.70
C LEU A 163 2.11 6.49 4.69
N THR A 164 1.38 7.18 5.56
CA THR A 164 1.33 8.65 5.55
C THR A 164 2.23 9.29 6.60
N ARG A 165 2.57 8.60 7.70
CA ARG A 165 3.26 9.19 8.86
C ARG A 165 4.55 8.50 9.27
N VAL A 166 4.63 7.17 9.17
CA VAL A 166 5.78 6.40 9.70
C VAL A 166 6.73 6.00 8.58
N SER A 167 6.14 5.40 7.55
CA SER A 167 6.81 4.84 6.39
C SER A 167 6.18 5.41 5.13
N GLY A 168 6.65 4.98 3.95
CA GLY A 168 6.06 5.38 2.69
C GLY A 168 6.31 6.86 2.37
N ILE A 169 5.29 7.69 2.46
CA ILE A 169 5.30 9.08 1.96
C ILE A 169 6.42 9.92 2.57
N PRO A 170 6.60 10.02 3.90
CA PRO A 170 7.60 10.92 4.48
C PRO A 170 9.03 10.59 4.03
N LEU A 171 9.37 9.29 4.03
CA LEU A 171 10.71 8.83 3.62
C LEU A 171 10.96 9.05 2.12
N LEU A 172 9.95 8.80 1.28
CA LEU A 172 10.07 9.01 -0.17
C LEU A 172 10.13 10.49 -0.53
N GLU A 173 9.34 11.33 0.14
CA GLU A 173 9.37 12.78 -0.03
C GLU A 173 10.72 13.36 0.39
N GLN A 174 11.26 12.92 1.53
CA GLN A 174 12.57 13.35 1.99
C GLN A 174 13.68 12.92 1.02
N SER A 175 13.63 11.68 0.53
CA SER A 175 14.59 11.19 -0.47
C SER A 175 14.50 11.97 -1.79
N ALA A 176 13.29 12.29 -2.24
CA ALA A 176 13.05 13.09 -3.43
C ALA A 176 13.54 14.54 -3.26
N ASP A 177 13.33 15.13 -2.09
CA ASP A 177 13.82 16.48 -1.78
C ASP A 177 15.34 16.51 -1.74
N ASN A 178 15.99 15.53 -1.12
CA ASN A 178 17.45 15.44 -1.12
C ASN A 178 18.03 15.33 -2.54
N LYS A 179 17.30 14.71 -3.48
CA LYS A 179 17.76 14.53 -4.87
C LYS A 179 17.40 15.72 -5.78
N TRP A 180 16.23 16.33 -5.60
CA TRP A 180 15.66 17.27 -6.58
C TRP A 180 15.24 18.63 -6.00
N ALA A 181 15.58 18.96 -4.74
CA ALA A 181 15.19 20.23 -4.13
C ALA A 181 15.58 21.47 -4.94
N THR A 182 16.68 21.44 -5.68
CA THR A 182 17.13 22.58 -6.51
C THR A 182 16.55 22.57 -7.92
N HIS A 183 15.81 21.53 -8.33
CA HIS A 183 15.29 21.38 -9.68
C HIS A 183 13.96 22.15 -9.86
N PRO A 184 13.89 23.19 -10.72
CA PRO A 184 12.69 24.03 -10.84
C PRO A 184 11.41 23.27 -11.22
N ALA A 185 11.53 22.29 -12.13
CA ALA A 185 10.39 21.46 -12.52
C ALA A 185 9.88 20.57 -11.37
N TYR A 186 10.76 20.09 -10.49
CA TYR A 186 10.37 19.28 -9.33
C TYR A 186 9.62 20.13 -8.31
N GLN A 187 10.10 21.35 -8.05
CA GLN A 187 9.42 22.29 -7.17
C GLN A 187 8.01 22.64 -7.68
N THR A 188 7.88 22.87 -8.98
CA THR A 188 6.58 23.10 -9.62
C THR A 188 5.67 21.88 -9.47
N TYR A 189 6.19 20.68 -9.75
CA TYR A 189 5.44 19.43 -9.61
C TYR A 189 4.98 19.20 -8.15
N LYS A 190 5.87 19.40 -7.18
CA LYS A 190 5.61 19.27 -5.74
C LYS A 190 4.57 20.27 -5.25
N ALA A 191 4.62 21.52 -5.73
CA ALA A 191 3.67 22.57 -5.35
C ALA A 191 2.26 22.36 -5.93
N THR A 192 2.18 21.80 -7.13
CA THR A 192 0.91 21.67 -7.87
C THR A 192 0.23 20.32 -7.69
N THR A 193 0.98 19.26 -7.42
CA THR A 193 0.46 17.88 -7.39
C THR A 193 0.09 17.43 -5.98
N ASN A 194 -1.11 16.86 -5.83
CA ASN A 194 -1.61 16.36 -4.56
C ASN A 194 -0.73 15.23 -4.01
N VAL A 195 -0.63 15.11 -2.68
CA VAL A 195 0.29 14.12 -2.08
C VAL A 195 -0.24 12.70 -2.26
N LEU A 196 -1.50 12.47 -1.91
CA LEU A 196 -2.07 11.12 -1.80
C LEU A 196 -3.30 10.96 -2.67
N VAL A 197 -4.38 11.71 -2.40
CA VAL A 197 -5.64 11.58 -3.14
C VAL A 197 -5.45 12.12 -4.57
N PRO A 198 -5.65 11.29 -5.61
CA PRO A 198 -5.55 11.74 -7.00
C PRO A 198 -6.56 12.84 -7.29
N TRP A 199 -6.07 14.00 -7.71
CA TRP A 199 -6.91 15.11 -8.12
C TRP A 199 -6.18 15.99 -9.14
N PHE A 200 -6.92 16.86 -9.83
CA PHE A 200 -6.32 17.78 -10.80
C PHE A 200 -5.23 18.65 -10.14
N PRO A 201 -4.09 18.86 -10.82
CA PRO A 201 -3.04 19.75 -10.32
C PRO A 201 -3.57 21.16 -10.08
N LYS A 202 -3.07 21.79 -9.02
CA LYS A 202 -3.35 23.20 -8.73
C LYS A 202 -2.67 24.09 -9.78
N ALA A 203 -3.22 25.28 -10.03
CA ALA A 203 -2.56 26.28 -10.86
C ALA A 203 -1.18 26.61 -10.26
N ALA A 204 -0.15 26.63 -11.11
CA ALA A 204 1.17 27.10 -10.71
C ALA A 204 1.06 28.59 -10.34
N LYS A 205 1.57 28.95 -9.15
CA LYS A 205 1.70 30.34 -8.72
C LYS A 205 2.99 30.94 -9.28
#